data_AF-A0A367JHV5-F1
#
_entry.id   AF-A0A367JHV5-F1
#
_cell.length_a   1.000
_cell.length_b   1.000
_cell.length_c   1.000
_cell.angle_alpha   90.00
_cell.angle_beta   90.00
_cell.angle_gamma   90.00
#
_symmetry.space_group_name_H-M   'P 1'
#
loop_
_entity.id
_entity.type
_entity.pdbx_description
1 polymer ?
#
loop_
_entity_poly.entity_id
_entity_poly.type
_entity_poly.pdbx_seq_one_letter_code
_entity_poly.pdbx_strand_id
1 'polypeptide(L)'
;MAYNIGTIQRQLSSLIEDFKHTRNTWDEINSHAFPTANKLSNSIIQSRYTDESEYWHPLLTLEFQNIIQQYEYKMQTIIKKQHDQLVDLVQKMEKQHSKMQSQFKDLCSICLQVKKVHGDEFLKTKSIYKTCPLDTYRKRMKELVEMYSKELETKKRLVSDQGFASIQSKDEAMVLLSIWINQPSIVMSIIEEWDDLCTVEMDTGNRAKRY
;
A
#
# COMPACT_ATOMS: atom_id res chain seq x y z
N MET A 1 -19.02 30.20 16.98
CA MET A 1 -18.61 30.27 15.55
C MET A 1 -19.52 29.36 14.75
N ALA A 2 -20.30 29.90 13.81
CA ALA A 2 -21.17 29.10 12.96
C ALA A 2 -20.31 28.19 12.08
N TYR A 3 -20.43 26.87 12.25
CA TYR A 3 -19.72 25.89 11.42
C TYR A 3 -20.42 25.83 10.05
N ASN A 4 -20.14 26.81 9.21
CA ASN A 4 -20.81 27.00 7.93
C ASN A 4 -20.38 25.92 6.91
N ILE A 5 -21.26 25.59 5.97
CA ILE A 5 -21.04 24.58 4.91
C ILE A 5 -19.73 24.85 4.15
N GLY A 6 -19.41 26.11 3.86
CA GLY A 6 -18.15 26.48 3.18
C GLY A 6 -16.87 26.16 3.97
N THR A 7 -16.95 26.03 5.30
CA THR A 7 -15.81 25.55 6.12
C THR A 7 -15.69 24.03 6.03
N ILE A 8 -16.83 23.33 6.08
CA ILE A 8 -16.88 21.86 5.92
C ILE A 8 -16.32 21.45 4.55
N GLN A 9 -16.76 22.12 3.48
CA GLN A 9 -16.30 21.88 2.12
C GLN A 9 -14.77 22.05 2.01
N ARG A 10 -14.21 23.16 2.51
CA ARG A 10 -12.75 23.37 2.44
C ARG A 10 -11.96 22.31 3.18
N GLN A 11 -12.40 21.94 4.39
CA GLN A 11 -11.73 20.90 5.18
C GLN A 11 -11.84 19.53 4.51
N LEU A 12 -13.00 19.20 3.95
CA LEU A 12 -13.23 17.92 3.28
C LEU A 12 -12.43 17.81 1.98
N SER A 13 -12.38 18.86 1.16
CA SER A 13 -11.56 18.89 -0.07
C SER A 13 -10.08 18.65 0.22
N SER A 14 -9.50 19.41 1.16
CA SER A 14 -8.09 19.24 1.55
C SER A 14 -7.81 17.83 2.04
N LEU A 15 -8.71 17.27 2.87
CA LEU A 15 -8.55 15.94 3.41
C LEU A 15 -8.56 14.85 2.33
N ILE A 16 -9.42 15.01 1.31
CA ILE A 16 -9.54 14.04 0.21
C ILE A 16 -8.34 14.12 -0.74
N GLU A 17 -7.83 15.34 -1.00
CA GLU A 17 -6.60 15.52 -1.77
C GLU A 17 -5.41 14.88 -1.06
N ASP A 18 -5.25 15.12 0.25
CA ASP A 18 -4.19 14.51 1.06
C ASP A 18 -4.32 12.98 1.11
N PHE A 19 -5.54 12.46 1.21
CA PHE A 19 -5.81 11.02 1.18
C PHE A 19 -5.47 10.40 -0.18
N LYS A 20 -5.80 11.08 -1.29
CA LYS A 20 -5.39 10.67 -2.64
C LYS A 20 -3.88 10.65 -2.79
N HIS A 21 -3.19 11.71 -2.34
CA HIS A 21 -1.73 11.75 -2.37
C HIS A 21 -1.10 10.59 -1.59
N THR A 22 -1.63 10.31 -0.39
CA THR A 22 -1.15 9.20 0.46
C THR A 22 -1.31 7.84 -0.22
N ARG A 23 -2.42 7.61 -0.94
CA ARG A 23 -2.65 6.39 -1.74
C ARG A 23 -1.70 6.28 -2.94
N ASN A 24 -1.42 7.38 -3.63
CA ASN A 24 -0.46 7.39 -4.73
C ASN A 24 0.96 7.06 -4.23
N THR A 25 1.38 7.65 -3.11
CA THR A 25 2.68 7.31 -2.51
C THR A 25 2.76 5.84 -2.09
N TRP A 26 1.66 5.25 -1.59
CA TRP A 26 1.62 3.81 -1.33
C TRP A 26 1.90 2.99 -2.61
N ASP A 27 1.25 3.34 -3.71
CA ASP A 27 1.40 2.62 -4.99
C ASP A 27 2.82 2.76 -5.58
N GLU A 28 3.42 3.96 -5.46
CA GLU A 28 4.81 4.21 -5.83
C GLU A 28 5.78 3.34 -5.01
N ILE A 29 5.58 3.26 -3.68
CA ILE A 29 6.40 2.40 -2.82
C ILE A 29 6.24 0.92 -3.21
N ASN A 30 5.00 0.46 -3.43
CA ASN A 30 4.73 -0.91 -3.83
C ASN A 30 5.44 -1.29 -5.15
N SER A 31 5.35 -0.39 -6.13
CA SER A 31 6.02 -0.54 -7.44
C SER A 31 7.54 -0.55 -7.31
N HIS A 32 8.12 0.33 -6.49
CA HIS A 32 9.56 0.38 -6.24
C HIS A 32 10.06 -0.83 -5.43
N ALA A 33 9.22 -1.42 -4.59
CA ALA A 33 9.58 -2.59 -3.79
C ALA A 33 9.59 -3.90 -4.59
N PHE A 34 8.81 -3.98 -5.67
CA PHE A 34 8.72 -5.20 -6.46
C PHE A 34 10.07 -5.69 -7.03
N PRO A 35 10.93 -4.85 -7.63
CA PRO A 35 12.27 -5.27 -8.05
C PRO A 35 13.11 -5.86 -6.91
N THR A 36 12.98 -5.34 -5.69
CA THR A 36 13.69 -5.87 -4.50
C THR A 36 13.15 -7.23 -4.11
N ALA A 37 11.83 -7.41 -4.09
CA ALA A 37 11.19 -8.71 -3.83
C ALA A 37 11.58 -9.78 -4.88
N ASN A 38 11.64 -9.39 -6.16
CA ASN A 38 12.08 -10.28 -7.23
C ASN A 38 13.56 -10.68 -7.06
N LYS A 39 14.44 -9.71 -6.75
CA LYS A 39 15.85 -10.01 -6.46
C LYS A 39 16.02 -10.93 -5.25
N LEU A 40 15.24 -10.71 -4.19
CA LEU A 40 15.22 -11.56 -3.00
C LEU A 40 14.85 -13.00 -3.35
N SER A 41 13.73 -13.17 -4.05
CA SER A 41 13.24 -14.48 -4.48
C SER A 41 14.28 -15.22 -5.33
N ASN A 42 14.89 -14.54 -6.29
CA ASN A 42 15.94 -15.13 -7.11
C ASN A 42 17.20 -15.48 -6.31
N SER A 43 17.58 -14.66 -5.33
CA SER A 43 18.75 -14.92 -4.48
C SER A 43 18.52 -16.14 -3.58
N ILE A 44 17.30 -16.34 -3.07
CA ILE A 44 16.93 -17.52 -2.27
C ILE A 44 16.91 -18.79 -3.10
N ILE A 45 16.45 -18.72 -4.36
CA ILE A 45 16.52 -19.86 -5.28
C ILE A 45 17.99 -20.19 -5.58
N GLN A 46 18.81 -19.17 -5.88
CA GLN A 46 20.23 -19.35 -6.19
C GLN A 46 21.04 -19.89 -5.01
N SER A 47 20.72 -19.52 -3.76
CA SER A 47 21.47 -20.03 -2.60
C SER A 47 21.39 -21.56 -2.48
N ARG A 48 20.35 -22.18 -3.03
CA ARG A 48 20.16 -23.65 -3.04
C ARG A 48 21.12 -24.37 -3.98
N TYR A 49 21.77 -23.67 -4.91
CA TYR A 49 22.82 -24.28 -5.74
C TYR A 49 23.97 -24.83 -4.90
N THR A 50 24.15 -24.32 -3.67
CA THR A 50 25.10 -24.87 -2.69
C THR A 50 24.82 -26.34 -2.38
N ASP A 51 23.55 -26.75 -2.37
CA ASP A 51 23.10 -28.10 -2.01
C ASP A 51 23.13 -29.07 -3.20
N GLU A 52 23.23 -28.55 -4.42
CA GLU A 52 23.12 -29.31 -5.67
C GLU A 52 24.48 -29.42 -6.36
N SER A 53 25.10 -30.61 -6.27
CA SER A 53 26.44 -30.87 -6.82
C SER A 53 26.54 -30.68 -8.34
N GLU A 54 25.42 -30.75 -9.05
CA GLU A 54 25.34 -30.57 -10.51
C GLU A 54 25.74 -29.15 -10.96
N TYR A 55 25.60 -28.15 -10.09
CA TYR A 55 26.01 -26.77 -10.38
C TYR A 55 27.49 -26.50 -10.16
N TRP A 56 28.24 -27.45 -9.60
CA TRP A 56 29.65 -27.29 -9.25
C TRP A 56 30.54 -28.13 -10.15
N HIS A 57 31.28 -27.49 -11.05
CA HIS A 57 32.25 -28.19 -11.87
C HIS A 57 33.38 -28.78 -10.99
N PRO A 58 33.74 -30.07 -11.13
CA PRO A 58 34.74 -30.72 -10.26
C PRO A 58 36.09 -29.99 -10.21
N LEU A 59 36.55 -29.46 -11.35
CA LEU A 59 37.79 -28.65 -11.40
C LEU A 59 37.71 -27.39 -10.53
N LEU A 60 36.54 -26.76 -10.46
CA LEU A 60 36.33 -25.52 -9.70
C LEU A 60 36.43 -25.78 -8.19
N THR A 61 35.89 -26.91 -7.73
CA THR A 61 36.00 -27.36 -6.33
C THR A 61 37.41 -27.85 -5.96
N LEU A 62 38.20 -28.31 -6.94
CA LEU A 62 39.58 -28.76 -6.74
C LEU A 62 40.56 -27.58 -6.68
N GLU A 63 40.42 -26.60 -7.59
CA GLU A 63 41.29 -25.41 -7.64
C GLU A 63 40.98 -24.41 -6.52
N PHE A 64 39.69 -24.24 -6.20
CA PHE A 64 39.25 -23.28 -5.19
C PHE A 64 38.65 -24.01 -3.98
N GLN A 65 39.52 -24.40 -3.06
CA GLN A 65 39.11 -24.98 -1.78
C GLN A 65 38.14 -24.01 -1.06
N ASN A 66 37.01 -24.53 -0.58
CA ASN A 66 35.94 -23.79 0.10
C ASN A 66 35.09 -22.85 -0.80
N ILE A 67 35.14 -22.95 -2.13
CA ILE A 67 34.35 -22.11 -3.03
C ILE A 67 32.83 -22.16 -2.74
N ILE A 68 32.32 -23.34 -2.38
CA ILE A 68 30.93 -23.57 -2.01
C ILE A 68 30.56 -22.77 -0.74
N GLN A 69 31.40 -22.82 0.29
CA GLN A 69 31.19 -22.07 1.54
C GLN A 69 31.26 -20.56 1.31
N GLN A 70 32.20 -20.10 0.47
CA GLN A 70 32.30 -18.67 0.11
C GLN A 70 31.06 -18.19 -0.66
N TYR A 71 30.54 -19.03 -1.56
CA TYR A 71 29.30 -18.76 -2.26
C TYR A 71 28.11 -18.68 -1.32
N GLU A 72 27.96 -19.67 -0.44
CA GLU A 72 26.88 -19.71 0.57
C GLU A 72 26.89 -18.44 1.42
N TYR A 73 28.04 -18.06 1.98
CA TYR A 73 28.20 -16.85 2.77
C TYR A 73 27.82 -15.57 1.99
N LYS A 74 28.26 -15.48 0.73
CA LYS A 74 27.91 -14.36 -0.15
C LYS A 74 26.40 -14.30 -0.40
N MET A 75 25.77 -15.45 -0.66
CA MET A 75 24.32 -15.53 -0.90
C MET A 75 23.52 -15.16 0.35
N GLN A 76 23.89 -15.67 1.52
CA GLN A 76 23.27 -15.29 2.80
C GLN A 76 23.35 -13.77 3.04
N THR A 77 24.50 -13.16 2.73
CA THR A 77 24.69 -11.70 2.85
C THR A 77 23.77 -10.93 1.89
N ILE A 78 23.65 -11.37 0.64
CA ILE A 78 22.78 -10.75 -0.36
C ILE A 78 21.31 -10.88 0.04
N ILE A 79 20.87 -12.08 0.45
CA ILE A 79 19.51 -12.38 0.88
C ILE A 79 19.14 -11.48 2.06
N LYS A 80 19.98 -11.43 3.11
CA LYS A 80 19.76 -10.59 4.28
C LYS A 80 19.61 -9.13 3.90
N LYS A 81 20.52 -8.60 3.08
CA LYS A 81 20.45 -7.21 2.60
C LYS A 81 19.15 -6.90 1.86
N GLN A 82 18.73 -7.78 0.95
CA GLN A 82 17.52 -7.57 0.15
C GLN A 82 16.26 -7.72 1.01
N HIS A 83 16.27 -8.64 1.96
CA HIS A 83 15.19 -8.81 2.94
C HIS A 83 15.04 -7.56 3.82
N ASP A 84 16.13 -7.07 4.40
CA ASP A 84 16.12 -5.86 5.23
C ASP A 84 15.62 -4.63 4.44
N GLN A 85 16.03 -4.51 3.18
CA GLN A 85 15.52 -3.46 2.28
C GLN A 85 14.02 -3.59 2.02
N LEU A 86 13.52 -4.81 1.84
CA LEU A 86 12.10 -5.06 1.60
C LEU A 86 11.28 -4.78 2.86
N VAL A 87 11.79 -5.13 4.05
CA VAL A 87 11.18 -4.81 5.35
C VAL A 87 11.09 -3.30 5.54
N ASP A 88 12.13 -2.52 5.24
CA ASP A 88 12.09 -1.05 5.31
C ASP A 88 11.02 -0.45 4.37
N LEU A 89 10.86 -1.03 3.18
CA LEU A 89 9.81 -0.60 2.24
C LEU A 89 8.40 -0.92 2.77
N VAL A 90 8.19 -2.10 3.37
CA VAL A 90 6.91 -2.41 4.03
C VAL A 90 6.65 -1.48 5.22
N GLN A 91 7.66 -1.11 5.99
CA GLN A 91 7.52 -0.12 7.06
C GLN A 91 7.14 1.27 6.51
N LYS A 92 7.66 1.65 5.34
CA LYS A 92 7.22 2.88 4.65
C LYS A 92 5.76 2.80 4.22
N MET A 93 5.30 1.63 3.75
CA MET A 93 3.88 1.40 3.46
C MET A 93 3.02 1.52 4.73
N GLU A 94 3.45 0.92 5.85
CA GLU A 94 2.79 1.06 7.17
C GLU A 94 2.66 2.52 7.61
N LYS A 95 3.68 3.36 7.35
CA LYS A 95 3.59 4.81 7.59
C LYS A 95 2.52 5.48 6.74
N GLN A 96 2.36 5.12 5.46
CA GLN A 96 1.29 5.68 4.62
C GLN A 96 -0.08 5.20 5.10
N HIS A 97 -0.22 3.93 5.48
CA HIS A 97 -1.47 3.42 6.06
C HIS A 97 -1.83 4.13 7.37
N SER A 98 -0.85 4.39 8.24
CA SER A 98 -1.06 5.18 9.47
C SER A 98 -1.57 6.59 9.17
N LYS A 99 -1.07 7.23 8.09
CA LYS A 99 -1.60 8.53 7.62
C LYS A 99 -3.05 8.40 7.13
N MET A 100 -3.37 7.36 6.36
CA MET A 100 -4.74 7.08 5.91
C MET A 100 -5.71 6.93 7.10
N GLN A 101 -5.27 6.21 8.15
CA GLN A 101 -6.03 6.10 9.39
C GLN A 101 -6.22 7.43 10.11
N SER A 102 -5.17 8.28 10.16
CA SER A 102 -5.27 9.63 10.72
C SER A 102 -6.27 10.48 9.94
N GLN A 103 -6.17 10.49 8.62
CA GLN A 103 -7.08 11.24 7.75
C GLN A 103 -8.53 10.78 7.93
N PHE A 104 -8.77 9.48 8.11
CA PHE A 104 -10.10 8.97 8.44
C PHE A 104 -10.59 9.42 9.83
N LYS A 105 -9.70 9.48 10.84
CA LYS A 105 -10.04 10.04 12.16
C LYS A 105 -10.36 11.53 12.08
N ASP A 106 -9.67 12.27 11.22
CA ASP A 106 -9.95 13.69 10.97
C ASP A 106 -11.33 13.86 10.32
N LEU A 107 -11.68 13.02 9.34
CA LEU A 107 -13.04 12.99 8.79
C LEU A 107 -14.10 12.69 9.85
N CYS A 108 -13.82 11.71 10.73
CA CYS A 108 -14.72 11.41 11.85
C CYS A 108 -14.86 12.59 12.81
N SER A 109 -13.79 13.34 13.04
CA SER A 109 -13.80 14.55 13.87
C SER A 109 -14.64 15.67 13.25
N ILE A 110 -14.51 15.89 11.94
CA ILE A 110 -15.39 16.79 11.17
C ILE A 110 -16.85 16.35 11.33
N CYS A 111 -17.15 15.06 11.14
CA CYS A 111 -18.50 14.51 11.30
C CYS A 111 -19.07 14.76 12.70
N LEU A 112 -18.26 14.54 13.75
CA LEU A 112 -18.66 14.78 15.14
C LEU A 112 -18.94 16.27 15.39
N GLN A 113 -18.14 17.16 14.82
CA GLN A 113 -18.36 18.60 14.93
C GLN A 113 -19.64 19.03 14.22
N VAL A 114 -19.89 18.55 13.00
CA VAL A 114 -21.15 18.79 12.28
C VAL A 114 -22.34 18.32 13.09
N LYS A 115 -22.29 17.09 13.62
CA LYS A 115 -23.36 16.53 14.45
C LYS A 115 -23.66 17.37 15.69
N LYS A 116 -22.63 17.92 16.34
CA LYS A 116 -22.79 18.79 17.53
C LYS A 116 -23.44 20.13 17.19
N VAL A 117 -23.17 20.69 16.01
CA VAL A 117 -23.65 22.03 15.63
C VAL A 117 -25.00 21.99 14.91
N HIS A 118 -25.21 21.01 14.02
CA HIS A 118 -26.36 20.94 13.12
C HIS A 118 -27.28 19.74 13.35
N GLY A 119 -26.92 18.84 14.27
CA GLY A 119 -27.66 17.61 14.55
C GLY A 119 -27.28 16.43 13.65
N ASP A 120 -27.74 15.24 14.04
CA ASP A 120 -27.44 13.98 13.34
C ASP A 120 -28.14 13.85 11.98
N GLU A 121 -29.32 14.45 11.85
CA GLU A 121 -30.10 14.44 10.61
C GLU A 121 -29.34 15.17 9.49
N PHE A 122 -28.76 16.33 9.79
CA PHE A 122 -27.96 17.10 8.83
C PHE A 122 -26.82 16.27 8.25
N LEU A 123 -26.11 15.50 9.07
CA LEU A 123 -25.00 14.65 8.63
C LEU A 123 -25.43 13.58 7.61
N LYS A 124 -26.66 13.08 7.74
CA LYS A 124 -27.20 11.98 6.94
C LYS A 124 -27.97 12.44 5.70
N THR A 125 -28.62 13.59 5.76
CA THR A 125 -29.57 14.04 4.72
C THR A 125 -29.07 15.25 3.95
N LYS A 126 -28.29 16.15 4.56
CA LYS A 126 -27.87 17.37 3.90
C LYS A 126 -26.66 17.11 3.02
N SER A 127 -26.79 17.42 1.73
CA SER A 127 -25.66 17.40 0.80
C SER A 127 -24.64 18.48 1.17
N ILE A 128 -23.35 18.10 1.14
CA ILE A 128 -22.25 19.03 1.43
C ILE A 128 -21.86 19.82 0.19
N TYR A 129 -21.84 19.16 -0.97
CA TYR A 129 -21.61 19.82 -2.26
C TYR A 129 -22.85 19.77 -3.14
N LYS A 130 -23.02 18.69 -3.92
CA LYS A 130 -24.10 18.57 -4.91
C LYS A 130 -25.15 17.62 -4.38
N THR A 131 -24.81 16.34 -4.25
CA THR A 131 -25.78 15.28 -3.96
C THR A 131 -25.42 14.45 -2.74
N CYS A 132 -24.13 14.40 -2.36
CA CYS A 132 -23.68 13.49 -1.31
C CYS A 132 -23.69 14.15 0.08
N PRO A 133 -24.31 13.51 1.10
CA PRO A 133 -24.17 13.92 2.49
C PRO A 133 -22.79 13.54 3.04
N LEU A 134 -22.39 14.18 4.14
CA LEU A 134 -21.07 13.96 4.75
C LEU A 134 -20.84 12.51 5.18
N ASP A 135 -21.90 11.83 5.63
CA ASP A 135 -21.84 10.44 6.04
C ASP A 135 -21.44 9.48 4.89
N THR A 136 -21.77 9.82 3.64
CA THR A 136 -21.38 9.03 2.47
C THR A 136 -19.85 9.00 2.31
N TYR A 137 -19.19 10.16 2.45
CA TYR A 137 -17.73 10.24 2.41
C TYR A 137 -17.09 9.43 3.53
N ARG A 138 -17.65 9.54 4.75
CA ARG A 138 -17.17 8.78 5.91
C ARG A 138 -17.23 7.27 5.66
N LYS A 139 -18.35 6.77 5.16
CA LYS A 139 -18.54 5.34 4.89
C LYS A 139 -17.59 4.82 3.81
N ARG A 140 -17.48 5.52 2.68
CA ARG A 140 -16.61 5.12 1.57
C ARG A 140 -15.13 5.22 1.92
N MET A 141 -14.70 6.28 2.62
CA MET A 141 -13.32 6.40 3.09
C MET A 141 -12.97 5.30 4.10
N LYS A 142 -13.91 4.90 4.97
CA LYS A 142 -13.71 3.76 5.89
C LYS A 142 -13.42 2.47 5.13
N GLU A 143 -14.22 2.17 4.11
CA GLU A 143 -14.04 0.98 3.26
C GLU A 143 -12.65 0.96 2.61
N LEU A 144 -12.20 2.10 2.08
CA LEU A 144 -10.85 2.23 1.53
C LEU A 144 -9.77 1.98 2.59
N VAL A 145 -9.87 2.58 3.78
CA VAL A 145 -8.88 2.36 4.86
C VAL A 145 -8.84 0.88 5.29
N GLU A 146 -9.98 0.20 5.37
CA GLU A 146 -10.04 -1.23 5.69
C GLU A 146 -9.39 -2.08 4.60
N MET A 147 -9.57 -1.72 3.34
CA MET A 147 -8.93 -2.34 2.18
C MET A 147 -7.40 -2.28 2.26
N TYR A 148 -6.85 -1.09 2.50
CA TYR A 148 -5.41 -0.91 2.69
C TYR A 148 -4.88 -1.59 3.96
N SER A 149 -5.72 -1.73 5.00
CA SER A 149 -5.34 -2.49 6.21
C SER A 149 -5.10 -3.96 5.88
N LYS A 150 -5.99 -4.58 5.11
CA LYS A 150 -5.85 -5.98 4.69
C LYS A 150 -4.64 -6.18 3.77
N GLU A 151 -4.38 -5.22 2.89
CA GLU A 151 -3.20 -5.28 2.02
C GLU A 151 -1.90 -5.14 2.82
N LEU A 152 -1.85 -4.23 3.81
CA LEU A 152 -0.67 -4.09 4.68
C LEU A 152 -0.35 -5.40 5.41
N GLU A 153 -1.35 -6.06 5.97
CA GLU A 153 -1.16 -7.36 6.65
C GLU A 153 -0.72 -8.46 5.68
N THR A 154 -1.11 -8.36 4.41
CA THR A 154 -0.59 -9.24 3.35
C THR A 154 0.88 -8.95 3.09
N LYS A 155 1.28 -7.68 2.93
CA LYS A 155 2.70 -7.30 2.75
C LYS A 155 3.57 -7.73 3.93
N LYS A 156 3.10 -7.52 5.17
CA LYS A 156 3.80 -7.97 6.38
C LYS A 156 4.02 -9.49 6.40
N ARG A 157 3.01 -10.27 6.02
CA ARG A 157 3.13 -11.73 5.91
C ARG A 157 4.14 -12.14 4.84
N LEU A 158 4.13 -11.49 3.68
CA LEU A 158 5.09 -11.77 2.60
C LEU A 158 6.55 -11.54 3.01
N VAL A 159 6.83 -10.58 3.88
CA VAL A 159 8.20 -10.30 4.39
C VAL A 159 8.51 -10.99 5.71
N SER A 160 7.61 -11.83 6.23
CA SER A 160 7.87 -12.60 7.45
C SER A 160 8.63 -13.89 7.13
N ASP A 161 8.97 -14.65 8.18
CA ASP A 161 9.63 -15.96 8.06
C ASP A 161 8.81 -16.98 7.24
N GLN A 162 7.50 -16.77 7.10
CA GLN A 162 6.57 -17.61 6.33
C GLN A 162 6.37 -17.15 4.87
N GLY A 163 7.04 -16.06 4.47
CA GLY A 163 6.89 -15.44 3.16
C GLY A 163 8.10 -15.72 2.26
N PHE A 164 8.75 -14.67 1.77
CA PHE A 164 9.89 -14.82 0.88
C PHE A 164 11.02 -15.66 1.49
N ALA A 165 11.25 -15.55 2.81
CA ALA A 165 12.31 -16.28 3.49
C ALA A 165 12.13 -17.82 3.44
N SER A 166 10.90 -18.31 3.30
CA SER A 166 10.60 -19.75 3.28
C SER A 166 10.57 -20.38 1.89
N ILE A 167 10.85 -19.62 0.81
CA ILE A 167 10.79 -20.11 -0.57
C ILE A 167 11.60 -21.40 -0.76
N GLN A 168 10.94 -22.45 -1.22
CA GLN A 168 11.53 -23.74 -1.57
C GLN A 168 11.67 -23.97 -3.08
N SER A 169 10.87 -23.29 -3.89
CA SER A 169 10.82 -23.52 -5.33
C SER A 169 10.59 -22.24 -6.12
N LYS A 170 10.89 -22.29 -7.43
CA LYS A 170 10.58 -21.20 -8.36
C LYS A 170 9.09 -20.92 -8.47
N ASP A 171 8.24 -21.95 -8.41
CA ASP A 171 6.80 -21.79 -8.50
C ASP A 171 6.24 -21.06 -7.27
N GLU A 172 6.71 -21.41 -6.08
CA GLU A 172 6.37 -20.70 -4.84
C GLU A 172 6.80 -19.22 -4.90
N ALA A 173 8.02 -18.95 -5.37
CA ALA A 173 8.49 -17.59 -5.59
C ALA A 173 7.57 -16.80 -6.53
N MET A 174 7.13 -17.41 -7.64
CA MET A 174 6.22 -16.77 -8.59
C MET A 174 4.86 -16.46 -7.97
N VAL A 175 4.33 -17.34 -7.13
CA VAL A 175 3.09 -17.10 -6.39
C VAL A 175 3.24 -15.90 -5.45
N LEU A 176 4.30 -15.86 -4.64
CA LEU A 176 4.53 -14.75 -3.70
C LEU A 176 4.73 -13.41 -4.42
N LEU A 177 5.46 -13.41 -5.54
CA LEU A 177 5.64 -12.23 -6.40
C LEU A 177 4.33 -11.78 -7.05
N SER A 178 3.49 -12.73 -7.47
CA SER A 178 2.16 -12.44 -8.02
C SER A 178 1.26 -11.79 -6.97
N ILE A 179 1.25 -12.31 -5.74
CA ILE A 179 0.54 -11.68 -4.62
C ILE A 179 1.07 -10.27 -4.37
N TRP A 180 2.39 -10.07 -4.45
CA TRP A 180 2.99 -8.75 -4.28
C TRP A 180 2.48 -7.74 -5.32
N ILE A 181 2.57 -8.08 -6.62
CA ILE A 181 2.17 -7.17 -7.70
C ILE A 181 0.67 -6.88 -7.65
N ASN A 182 -0.14 -7.92 -7.54
CA ASN A 182 -1.57 -7.80 -7.78
C ASN A 182 -2.34 -7.19 -6.60
N GLN A 183 -1.72 -7.04 -5.43
CA GLN A 183 -2.33 -6.44 -4.24
C GLN A 183 -3.76 -6.92 -4.00
N PRO A 184 -3.98 -8.22 -3.72
CA PRO A 184 -5.31 -8.86 -3.83
C PRO A 184 -6.40 -8.24 -2.95
N SER A 185 -6.02 -7.48 -1.91
CA SER A 185 -7.01 -6.78 -1.08
C SER A 185 -7.45 -5.45 -1.70
N ILE A 186 -6.68 -4.88 -2.62
CA ILE A 186 -6.95 -3.58 -3.27
C ILE A 186 -7.86 -3.79 -4.49
N VAL A 187 -9.09 -3.28 -4.40
CA VAL A 187 -10.08 -3.35 -5.48
C VAL A 187 -10.08 -2.04 -6.25
N MET A 188 -9.47 -2.03 -7.43
CA MET A 188 -9.29 -0.81 -8.23
C MET A 188 -10.61 -0.11 -8.57
N SER A 189 -11.66 -0.86 -8.88
CA SER A 189 -12.97 -0.27 -9.20
C SER A 189 -13.56 0.55 -8.04
N ILE A 190 -13.33 0.16 -6.78
CA ILE A 190 -13.80 0.91 -5.61
C ILE A 190 -13.02 2.23 -5.46
N ILE A 191 -11.71 2.20 -5.78
CA ILE A 191 -10.86 3.39 -5.79
C ILE A 191 -11.30 4.37 -6.90
N GLU A 192 -11.56 3.86 -8.10
CA GLU A 192 -12.04 4.64 -9.24
C GLU A 192 -13.42 5.26 -8.95
N GLU A 193 -14.38 4.46 -8.46
CA GLU A 193 -15.70 4.96 -8.04
C GLU A 193 -15.60 6.09 -7.00
N TRP A 194 -14.68 5.96 -6.05
CA TRP A 194 -14.44 6.99 -5.04
C TRP A 194 -13.85 8.27 -5.64
N ASP A 195 -12.85 8.14 -6.50
CA ASP A 195 -12.20 9.27 -7.16
C ASP A 195 -13.18 10.01 -8.09
N ASP A 196 -14.02 9.27 -8.80
CA ASP A 196 -15.08 9.81 -9.65
C ASP A 196 -16.14 10.54 -8.82
N LEU A 197 -16.60 9.93 -7.71
CA LEU A 197 -17.53 10.57 -6.78
C LEU A 197 -16.96 11.89 -6.25
N CYS A 198 -15.71 11.89 -5.81
CA CYS A 198 -15.06 13.09 -5.28
C CYS A 198 -14.93 14.17 -6.36
N THR A 199 -14.54 13.77 -7.58
CA THR A 199 -14.41 14.69 -8.72
C THR A 199 -15.76 15.31 -9.07
N VAL A 200 -16.81 14.49 -9.23
CA VAL A 200 -18.15 14.97 -9.61
C VAL A 200 -18.73 15.87 -8.52
N GLU A 201 -18.62 15.50 -7.25
CA GLU A 201 -19.19 16.30 -6.16
C GLU A 201 -18.44 17.61 -5.93
N MET A 202 -17.11 17.62 -6.03
CA MET A 202 -16.27 18.75 -5.64
C MET A 202 -15.89 19.66 -6.80
N ASP A 203 -16.18 19.28 -8.05
CA ASP A 203 -16.00 20.17 -9.19
C ASP A 203 -16.91 21.40 -9.05
N THR A 204 -16.27 22.55 -8.84
CA THR A 204 -16.95 23.85 -8.61
C THR A 204 -17.42 24.51 -9.91
N GLY A 205 -17.29 23.86 -11.07
CA GLY A 205 -17.85 24.37 -12.32
C GLY A 205 -17.17 25.62 -12.87
N ASN A 206 -16.04 26.05 -12.30
CA ASN A 206 -15.24 27.19 -12.78
C ASN A 206 -14.40 26.86 -14.03
N ARG A 207 -14.97 26.11 -14.98
CA ARG A 207 -14.51 26.07 -16.39
C ARG A 207 -15.39 26.95 -17.29
N ALA A 208 -15.95 28.03 -16.74
CA ALA A 208 -16.58 29.08 -17.55
C ALA A 208 -15.58 30.23 -17.75
N LYS A 209 -15.21 30.46 -19.02
CA LYS A 209 -14.50 31.62 -19.60
C LYS A 209 -12.96 31.59 -19.58
N ARG A 210 -12.40 30.81 -20.51
CA ARG A 210 -11.28 31.27 -21.35
C ARG A 210 -11.61 30.89 -22.81
N TYR A 211 -12.34 31.78 -23.46
CA TYR A 211 -12.28 31.99 -24.91
C TYR A 211 -11.63 33.35 -25.11
#